data_AF-K1UCP1-F1
#
_entry.id   AF-K1UCP1-F1
#
_cell.length_a   1.000
_cell.length_b   1.000
_cell.length_c   1.000
_cell.angle_alpha   90.00
_cell.angle_beta   90.00
_cell.angle_gamma   90.00
#
_symmetry.space_group_name_H-M   'P 1'
#
loop_
_entity.id
_entity.type
_entity.pdbx_description
1 polymer ?
#
loop_
_entity_poly.entity_id
_entity_poly.type
_entity_poly.pdbx_seq_one_letter_code
_entity_poly.pdbx_strand_id
1 'polypeptide(L)'
;AGLIALSEAYFETFRHDCTKRYMKMAEMMTQKKSNRPSDFIDALITLQKECKVHSIKLSEFGIQSEDFPKFLQNARDTMGGLFTLDPRPDYRRRNPAYL
;
A
#
# COMPACT_ATOMS: atom_id res chain seq x y z
N ALA A 1 11.45 -3.65 6.63
CA ALA A 1 11.14 -2.22 6.82
C ALA A 1 10.55 -1.55 5.57
N GLY A 2 10.98 -1.89 4.33
CA GLY A 2 10.45 -1.24 3.12
C GLY A 2 8.92 -1.35 2.93
N LEU A 3 8.33 -2.53 3.13
CA LEU A 3 6.88 -2.71 2.98
C LEU A 3 6.06 -1.88 3.97
N ILE A 4 6.50 -1.77 5.23
CA ILE A 4 5.77 -0.96 6.22
C ILE A 4 5.86 0.53 5.88
N ALA A 5 7.02 1.01 5.40
CA ALA A 5 7.21 2.39 4.94
C ALA A 5 6.32 2.73 3.73
N LEU A 6 5.99 1.76 2.88
CA LEU A 6 5.10 1.93 1.73
C LEU A 6 3.62 1.70 2.06
N SER A 7 3.32 1.04 3.18
CA SER A 7 1.97 0.51 3.44
C SER A 7 0.89 1.60 3.52
N GLU A 8 1.18 2.76 4.12
CA GLU A 8 0.23 3.87 4.19
C GLU A 8 -0.15 4.36 2.80
N ALA A 9 0.84 4.69 1.96
CA ALA A 9 0.62 5.15 0.60
C ALA A 9 -0.08 4.11 -0.28
N TYR A 10 0.31 2.83 -0.14
CA TYR A 10 -0.33 1.72 -0.84
C TYR A 10 -1.81 1.60 -0.47
N PHE A 11 -2.13 1.55 0.84
CA PHE A 11 -3.51 1.40 1.25
C PHE A 11 -4.35 2.65 0.98
N GLU A 12 -3.79 3.85 1.05
CA GLU A 12 -4.50 5.08 0.64
C GLU A 12 -4.86 5.06 -0.85
N THR A 13 -3.96 4.56 -1.71
CA THR A 13 -4.18 4.44 -3.17
C THR A 13 -5.41 3.60 -3.53
N PHE A 14 -5.76 2.63 -2.69
CA PHE A 14 -6.89 1.71 -2.91
C PHE A 14 -8.06 1.90 -1.92
N ARG A 15 -8.03 2.97 -1.12
CA ARG A 15 -9.00 3.18 -0.04
C ARG A 15 -10.46 3.15 -0.49
N HIS A 16 -10.71 3.56 -1.74
CA HIS A 16 -12.06 3.59 -2.33
C HIS A 16 -12.42 2.35 -3.15
N ASP A 17 -11.45 1.53 -3.55
CA ASP A 17 -11.68 0.36 -4.41
C ASP A 17 -12.24 -0.83 -3.61
N CYS A 18 -12.04 -0.85 -2.29
CA CYS A 18 -12.43 -1.96 -1.41
C CYS A 18 -12.99 -1.50 -0.06
N THR A 19 -13.85 -0.47 -0.05
CA THR A 19 -14.36 0.21 1.15
C THR A 19 -14.81 -0.73 2.28
N LYS A 20 -15.65 -1.73 2.00
CA LYS A 20 -16.15 -2.67 3.01
C LYS A 20 -15.03 -3.47 3.69
N ARG A 21 -14.00 -3.88 2.91
CA ARG A 21 -12.84 -4.61 3.44
C ARG A 21 -12.02 -3.72 4.36
N TYR A 22 -11.80 -2.47 3.98
CA TYR A 22 -11.07 -1.49 4.80
C TYR A 22 -11.78 -1.23 6.13
N MET A 23 -13.09 -0.97 6.08
CA MET A 23 -13.88 -0.82 7.30
C MET A 23 -13.77 -2.05 8.20
N LYS A 24 -13.84 -3.27 7.64
CA LYS A 24 -13.65 -4.49 8.42
C LYS A 24 -12.26 -4.61 9.03
N MET A 25 -11.21 -4.25 8.30
CA MET A 25 -9.85 -4.25 8.84
C MET A 25 -9.70 -3.23 9.99
N ALA A 26 -10.28 -2.03 9.85
CA ALA A 26 -10.31 -1.05 10.93
C ALA A 26 -11.00 -1.59 12.19
N GLU A 27 -12.14 -2.27 12.03
CA GLU A 27 -12.86 -2.90 13.14
C GLU A 27 -12.03 -3.97 13.84
N MET A 28 -11.33 -4.82 13.08
CA MET A 28 -10.49 -5.87 13.66
C MET A 28 -9.27 -5.32 14.38
N MET A 29 -8.68 -4.23 13.87
CA MET A 29 -7.51 -3.59 14.50
C MET A 29 -7.88 -2.83 15.77
N THR A 30 -9.03 -2.16 15.79
CA THR A 30 -9.40 -1.23 16.86
C THR A 30 -10.44 -1.77 17.83
N GLN A 31 -11.09 -2.89 17.49
CA GLN A 31 -12.25 -3.46 18.18
C GLN A 31 -13.44 -2.49 18.29
N LYS A 32 -13.52 -1.50 17.40
CA LYS A 32 -14.60 -0.50 17.34
C LYS A 32 -15.25 -0.52 15.97
N LYS A 33 -16.55 -0.21 15.90
CA LYS A 33 -17.28 -0.09 14.63
C LYS A 33 -16.65 1.00 13.75
N SER A 34 -16.39 0.70 12.48
CA SER A 34 -15.88 1.67 11.50
C SER A 34 -17.04 2.37 10.78
N ASN A 35 -16.85 3.66 10.48
CA ASN A 35 -17.83 4.47 9.75
C ASN A 35 -17.35 4.85 8.35
N ARG A 36 -16.05 4.73 8.07
CA ARG A 36 -15.42 5.12 6.80
C ARG A 36 -14.15 4.31 6.54
N PRO A 37 -13.77 4.06 5.28
CA PRO A 37 -12.59 3.25 4.97
C PRO A 37 -11.27 3.87 5.44
N SER A 38 -11.22 5.19 5.66
CA SER A 38 -10.04 5.87 6.21
C SER A 38 -9.76 5.50 7.67
N ASP A 39 -10.73 4.96 8.41
CA ASP A 39 -10.50 4.52 9.79
C ASP A 39 -9.43 3.41 9.86
N PHE A 40 -9.28 2.63 8.79
CA PHE A 40 -8.20 1.63 8.69
C PHE A 40 -6.83 2.29 8.53
N ILE A 41 -6.74 3.34 7.73
CA ILE A 41 -5.49 4.10 7.54
C ILE A 41 -5.10 4.79 8.85
N ASP A 42 -6.06 5.41 9.53
CA ASP A 42 -5.87 6.03 10.85
C ASP A 42 -5.34 4.99 11.87
N ALA A 43 -5.95 3.80 11.90
CA ALA A 43 -5.51 2.70 12.76
C ALA A 43 -4.11 2.17 12.38
N LEU A 44 -3.80 2.05 11.09
CA LEU A 44 -2.49 1.63 10.59
C LEU A 44 -1.40 2.64 10.99
N ILE A 45 -1.63 3.93 10.79
CA ILE A 45 -0.71 5.00 11.19
C ILE A 45 -0.48 4.98 12.70
N THR A 46 -1.54 4.77 13.49
CA THR A 46 -1.45 4.66 14.95
C THR A 46 -0.56 3.48 15.34
N LEU A 47 -0.80 2.30 14.78
CA LEU A 47 0.03 1.11 14.97
C LEU A 47 1.51 1.37 14.61
N GLN A 48 1.76 2.00 13.46
CA GLN A 48 3.11 2.33 13.01
C GLN A 48 3.85 3.27 13.98
N LYS A 49 3.13 4.25 14.56
CA LYS A 49 3.69 5.18 15.56
C LYS A 49 4.03 4.47 16.86
N GLU A 50 3.13 3.63 17.37
CA GLU A 50 3.37 2.80 18.57
C GLU A 50 4.55 1.84 18.36
N CYS A 51 4.69 1.28 17.17
CA CYS A 51 5.83 0.44 16.79
C CYS A 51 7.10 1.24 16.43
N LYS A 52 7.06 2.59 16.45
CA LYS A 52 8.19 3.48 16.10
C LYS A 52 8.74 3.28 14.69
N VAL A 53 7.88 2.89 13.75
CA VAL A 53 8.23 2.63 12.34
C VAL A 53 7.63 3.63 11.36
N HIS A 54 6.73 4.51 11.82
CA HIS A 54 6.05 5.50 10.98
C HIS A 54 7.01 6.49 10.31
N SER A 55 8.14 6.81 10.95
CA SER A 55 9.11 7.79 10.42
C SER A 55 10.14 7.18 9.46
N ILE A 56 10.09 5.87 9.20
CA ILE A 56 11.03 5.18 8.31
C ILE A 56 10.86 5.71 6.89
N LYS A 57 11.92 6.29 6.32
CA LYS A 57 11.93 6.76 4.93
C LYS A 57 12.81 5.85 4.08
N LEU A 58 12.37 5.55 2.86
CA LEU A 58 13.19 4.78 1.91
C LEU A 58 14.54 5.47 1.61
N SER A 59 14.56 6.80 1.61
CA SER A 59 15.78 7.60 1.40
C SER A 59 16.84 7.39 2.49
N GLU A 60 16.46 7.01 3.72
CA GLU A 60 17.41 6.67 4.79
C GLU A 60 18.19 5.39 4.48
N PHE A 61 17.71 4.58 3.53
CA PHE A 61 18.37 3.39 3.00
C PHE A 61 19.05 3.65 1.65
N GLY A 62 19.20 4.92 1.25
CA GLY A 62 19.87 5.31 0.01
C GLY A 62 19.02 5.19 -1.25
N ILE A 63 17.74 4.83 -1.15
CA ILE A 63 16.82 4.76 -2.30
C ILE A 63 16.53 6.18 -2.80
N GLN A 64 16.76 6.40 -4.10
CA GLN A 64 16.44 7.64 -4.79
C GLN A 64 15.32 7.43 -5.82
N SER A 65 14.78 8.51 -6.36
CA SER A 65 13.67 8.43 -7.32
C SER A 65 14.09 7.81 -8.66
N GLU A 66 15.37 7.94 -9.01
CA GLU A 66 16.00 7.34 -10.19
C GLU A 66 16.01 5.80 -10.12
N ASP A 67 15.90 5.21 -8.92
CA ASP A 67 15.83 3.76 -8.74
C ASP A 67 14.44 3.18 -9.00
N PHE A 68 13.38 4.01 -9.01
CA PHE A 68 12.00 3.54 -9.10
C PHE A 68 11.70 2.72 -10.35
N PRO A 69 12.17 3.07 -11.57
CA PRO A 69 11.98 2.23 -12.76
C PRO A 69 12.55 0.81 -12.58
N LYS A 70 13.74 0.70 -11.97
CA LYS A 70 14.38 -0.59 -11.69
C LYS A 70 13.59 -1.41 -10.67
N PHE A 71 13.11 -0.78 -9.60
CA PHE A 71 12.28 -1.47 -8.60
C PHE A 71 10.95 -1.93 -9.16
N LEU A 72 10.30 -1.10 -9.99
CA LEU A 72 9.07 -1.49 -10.67
C LEU A 72 9.29 -2.68 -11.60
N GLN A 73 10.38 -2.67 -12.38
CA GLN A 73 10.74 -3.79 -13.25
C GLN A 73 10.97 -5.06 -12.44
N ASN A 74 11.79 -5.00 -11.38
CA ASN A 74 12.07 -6.15 -10.52
C ASN A 74 10.82 -6.70 -9.83
N ALA A 75 9.91 -5.83 -9.37
CA ALA A 75 8.65 -6.25 -8.77
C ALA A 75 7.79 -7.06 -9.75
N ARG A 76 7.80 -6.70 -11.03
CA ARG A 76 7.09 -7.41 -12.09
C ARG A 76 7.77 -8.73 -12.46
N ASP A 77 9.08 -8.71 -12.65
CA ASP A 77 9.83 -9.89 -13.07
C ASP A 77 9.80 -11.00 -12.01
N THR A 78 9.84 -10.62 -10.73
CA THR A 78 9.89 -11.58 -9.63
C THR A 78 8.51 -11.99 -9.15
N MET A 79 7.56 -11.05 -9.06
CA MET A 79 6.26 -11.22 -8.38
C MET A 79 5.08 -10.62 -9.17
N GLY A 80 5.18 -10.52 -10.50
CA GLY A 80 4.19 -9.84 -11.34
C GLY A 80 2.75 -10.36 -11.22
N GLY A 81 2.58 -11.64 -10.88
CA GLY A 81 1.26 -12.23 -10.62
C GLY A 81 0.52 -11.58 -9.45
N LEU A 82 1.23 -11.05 -8.45
CA LEU A 82 0.62 -10.44 -7.27
C LEU A 82 -0.16 -9.15 -7.59
N PHE A 83 0.24 -8.42 -8.63
CA PHE A 83 -0.48 -7.21 -9.09
C PHE A 83 -1.92 -7.52 -9.56
N THR A 84 -2.21 -8.78 -9.90
CA THR A 84 -3.57 -9.20 -10.25
C THR A 84 -4.49 -9.35 -9.04
N LEU A 85 -3.91 -9.37 -7.84
CA LEU A 85 -4.62 -9.45 -6.57
C LEU A 85 -4.84 -8.08 -5.93
N ASP A 86 -4.30 -7.02 -6.55
CA ASP A 86 -4.53 -5.64 -6.12
C ASP A 86 -6.01 -5.27 -6.26
N PRO A 87 -6.56 -4.42 -5.38
CA PRO A 87 -7.97 -4.02 -5.41
C PRO A 87 -8.45 -3.47 -6.75
N ARG A 88 -7.54 -2.86 -7.52
CA ARG A 88 -7.77 -2.38 -8.87
C ARG A 88 -6.69 -2.96 -9.80
N PRO A 89 -7.05 -3.62 -10.91
CA PRO A 89 -6.07 -4.19 -11.84
C PRO A 89 -5.21 -3.10 -12.48
N ASP A 90 -3.92 -3.39 -12.72
CA ASP A 90 -2.95 -2.49 -13.38
C ASP A 90 -3.54 -1.92 -14.68
N TYR A 91 -3.50 -0.59 -14.80
CA TYR A 91 -4.00 0.20 -15.92
C TYR A 91 -3.44 -0.27 -17.28
N ARG A 92 -2.22 -0.83 -17.32
CA ARG A 92 -1.60 -1.33 -18.57
C ARG A 92 -2.33 -2.51 -19.22
N ARG A 93 -3.12 -3.30 -18.47
CA ARG A 93 -3.98 -4.32 -19.12
C ARG A 93 -5.07 -3.71 -19.99
N ARG A 94 -5.40 -2.42 -19.80
CA ARG A 94 -6.36 -1.69 -20.65
C ARG A 94 -5.69 -0.93 -21.79
N ASN A 95 -4.36 -0.79 -21.80
CA ASN A 95 -3.64 -0.05 -22.83
C ASN A 95 -2.33 -0.77 -23.22
N PRO A 96 -2.33 -1.58 -24.28
CA PRO A 96 -1.17 -2.37 -24.72
C PRO A 96 0.01 -1.52 -25.23
N ALA A 97 -0.13 -0.20 -25.35
CA ALA A 97 0.95 0.69 -25.80
C ALA A 97 2.12 0.87 -24.81
N TYR A 98 2.01 0.28 -23.61
CA TYR A 98 3.03 0.36 -22.56
C TYR A 98 3.56 -1.01 -22.11
N LEU A 99 3.38 -2.04 -22.96
CA LEU A 99 4.15 -3.29 -22.95
C LEU A 99 5.34 -3.14 -23.90
#